data_AF-A0A353X7K0-F1
#
_entry.id   AF-A0A353X7K0-F1
#
_cell.length_a   1.000
_cell.length_b   1.000
_cell.length_c   1.000
_cell.angle_alpha   90.00
_cell.angle_beta   90.00
_cell.angle_gamma   90.00
#
_symmetry.space_group_name_H-M   'P 1'
#
loop_
_entity.id
_entity.type
_entity.pdbx_description
1 polymer ?
#
loop_
_entity_poly.entity_id
_entity_poly.type
_entity_poly.pdbx_seq_one_letter_code
_entity_poly.pdbx_strand_id
1 'polypeptide(L)'
;MTRQNRNDRRVPWSAPPAPAKGGVLLLLLVAVFLLAPGNAQADTVWEPGSNAAVEDSLAKPPTLKELQRVPSAPPLGKDANVPPLDIRADALKEAAISYGARGGLAMRTWEIRRELATRARYLDRVYDFRALLIPAPSGFLIEPPVISEAMNATIITSGGQEAAVSDRIYNIIANARIVSTPRTWRGYLERQWGAIDSPPDVLLPRDVAERKTWKEYVARGWAEGVRQAEEIFADDLNRLQADFRGMIRYRTLLAQGMVSAPYALQEDRGVTGGGDEMRVGDRAVAITGVPQLIPEARAWTPAGR
;
A
#
# COMPACT_ATOMS: atom_id res chain seq x y z
N MET A 1 44.83 33.19 52.32
CA MET A 1 44.62 32.80 50.90
C MET A 1 43.91 31.46 50.93
N THR A 2 42.69 31.20 50.45
CA THR A 2 41.72 31.98 49.65
C THR A 2 40.34 31.31 49.83
N ARG A 3 39.28 32.11 49.89
CA ARG A 3 37.86 31.71 49.87
C ARG A 3 37.43 31.29 48.44
N GLN A 4 36.49 30.34 48.32
CA GLN A 4 35.40 30.28 47.32
C GLN A 4 34.62 28.98 47.59
N ASN A 5 33.38 28.92 48.10
CA ASN A 5 32.09 29.59 47.86
C ASN A 5 31.42 29.27 46.50
N ARG A 6 30.43 28.37 46.61
CA ARG A 6 29.07 28.39 46.02
C ARG A 6 28.91 28.38 44.49
N ASN A 7 28.27 27.30 43.98
CA ASN A 7 27.07 27.41 43.14
C ASN A 7 26.35 26.05 43.02
N ASP A 8 25.51 25.73 44.00
CA ASP A 8 24.41 24.75 43.86
C ASP A 8 23.21 25.53 43.27
N ARG A 9 23.01 25.42 41.95
CA ARG A 9 21.82 26.00 41.28
C ARG A 9 20.76 24.91 41.16
N ARG A 10 19.92 24.81 42.19
CA ARG A 10 18.65 24.09 42.13
C ARG A 10 17.68 24.88 41.26
N VAL A 11 17.23 24.28 40.17
CA VAL A 11 16.19 24.82 39.29
C VAL A 11 14.84 24.32 39.84
N PRO A 12 13.84 25.19 40.08
CA PRO A 12 12.56 24.75 40.62
C PRO A 12 11.75 23.97 39.56
N TRP A 13 11.29 22.79 39.95
CA TRP A 13 10.32 21.95 39.27
C TRP A 13 9.04 22.73 38.95
N SER A 14 8.70 22.85 37.67
CA SER A 14 7.39 23.32 37.22
C SER A 14 6.56 22.10 36.81
N ALA A 15 5.41 21.92 37.47
CA ALA A 15 4.50 20.82 37.18
C ALA A 15 3.81 21.01 35.82
N PRO A 16 3.68 19.95 34.98
CA PRO A 16 2.93 20.05 33.73
C PRO A 16 1.40 20.08 33.99
N PRO A 17 0.62 20.83 33.19
CA PRO A 17 -0.83 20.89 33.33
C PRO A 17 -1.52 19.60 32.86
N ALA A 18 -2.61 19.24 33.54
CA ALA A 18 -3.44 18.08 33.25
C ALA A 18 -4.07 18.15 31.84
N PRO A 19 -4.18 17.03 31.09
CA PRO A 19 -4.89 17.03 29.82
C PRO A 19 -6.40 17.16 30.04
N ALA A 20 -6.97 18.12 29.31
CA ALA A 20 -8.39 18.40 29.25
C ALA A 20 -9.17 17.23 28.64
N LYS A 21 -10.35 16.98 29.21
CA LYS A 21 -11.37 16.07 28.68
C LYS A 21 -11.98 16.67 27.42
N GLY A 22 -12.06 15.91 26.31
CA GLY A 22 -12.81 16.34 25.15
C GLY A 22 -12.77 15.39 23.94
N GLY A 23 -13.91 14.74 23.69
CA GLY A 23 -14.34 14.29 22.35
C GLY A 23 -13.78 12.94 21.87
N VAL A 24 -14.48 12.11 21.11
CA VAL A 24 -15.84 12.10 20.57
C VAL A 24 -16.17 10.61 20.38
N LEU A 25 -17.35 10.20 20.82
CA LEU A 25 -17.87 8.84 20.69
C LEU A 25 -18.32 8.62 19.23
N LEU A 26 -17.57 7.84 18.46
CA LEU A 26 -17.98 7.42 17.12
C LEU A 26 -18.93 6.21 17.26
N LEU A 27 -20.24 6.46 17.15
CA LEU A 27 -21.27 5.44 17.08
C LEU A 27 -21.19 4.72 15.73
N LEU A 28 -20.69 3.48 15.74
CA LEU A 28 -20.85 2.51 14.66
C LEU A 28 -22.31 2.07 14.59
N LEU A 29 -22.96 2.36 13.47
CA LEU A 29 -24.31 1.93 13.14
C LEU A 29 -24.26 0.45 12.73
N VAL A 30 -24.65 -0.43 13.64
CA VAL A 30 -24.87 -1.86 13.37
C VAL A 30 -26.24 -1.99 12.71
N ALA A 31 -26.27 -2.32 11.41
CA ALA A 31 -27.49 -2.77 10.76
C ALA A 31 -27.64 -4.29 10.98
N VAL A 32 -28.60 -4.66 11.82
CA VAL A 32 -29.08 -6.03 12.02
C VAL A 32 -29.89 -6.44 10.79
N PHE A 33 -29.43 -7.45 10.03
CA PHE A 33 -30.27 -8.15 9.06
C PHE A 33 -30.85 -9.39 9.72
N LEU A 34 -32.19 -9.43 9.82
CA LEU A 34 -32.97 -10.55 10.33
C LEU A 34 -32.91 -11.74 9.37
N LEU A 35 -32.75 -12.93 9.98
CA LEU A 35 -32.86 -14.26 9.37
C LEU A 35 -34.28 -14.51 8.81
N ALA A 36 -34.35 -15.06 7.60
CA ALA A 36 -35.39 -16.01 7.22
C ALA A 36 -34.74 -17.17 6.44
N PRO A 37 -35.09 -18.44 6.73
CA PRO A 37 -34.48 -19.60 6.08
C PRO A 37 -35.25 -19.99 4.82
N GLY A 38 -34.54 -20.40 3.77
CA GLY A 38 -35.15 -20.91 2.55
C GLY A 38 -34.11 -21.55 1.67
N ASN A 39 -33.97 -22.88 1.78
CA ASN A 39 -33.20 -23.69 0.86
C ASN A 39 -33.72 -23.52 -0.57
N ALA A 40 -32.84 -23.07 -1.48
CA ALA A 40 -32.98 -23.34 -2.90
C ALA A 40 -31.56 -23.39 -3.48
N GLN A 41 -31.13 -24.58 -3.89
CA GLN A 41 -30.02 -24.73 -4.82
C GLN A 41 -30.41 -24.02 -6.11
N ALA A 42 -29.58 -23.08 -6.55
CA ALA A 42 -29.59 -22.56 -7.90
C ALA A 42 -28.13 -22.38 -8.32
N ASP A 43 -27.78 -23.04 -9.41
CA ASP A 43 -26.44 -23.15 -9.94
C ASP A 43 -25.87 -21.77 -10.27
N THR A 44 -24.86 -21.34 -9.52
CA THR A 44 -24.10 -20.14 -9.83
C THR A 44 -23.19 -20.44 -11.03
N VAL A 45 -23.69 -20.18 -12.22
CA VAL A 45 -22.88 -20.04 -13.42
C VAL A 45 -21.85 -18.93 -13.15
N TRP A 46 -20.57 -19.27 -13.19
CA TRP A 46 -19.48 -18.31 -13.21
C TRP A 46 -19.56 -17.50 -14.51
N GLU A 47 -20.10 -16.29 -14.46
CA GLU A 47 -19.86 -15.30 -15.51
C GLU A 47 -18.39 -14.83 -15.38
N PRO A 48 -17.54 -15.03 -16.40
CA PRO A 48 -16.24 -14.41 -16.39
C PRO A 48 -16.45 -12.89 -16.42
N GLY A 49 -15.99 -12.21 -15.37
CA GLY A 49 -16.01 -10.75 -15.30
C GLY A 49 -15.58 -10.16 -16.65
N SER A 50 -16.45 -9.33 -17.22
CA SER A 50 -16.30 -8.79 -18.56
C SER A 50 -14.89 -8.26 -18.81
N ASN A 51 -14.21 -8.78 -19.84
CA ASN A 51 -12.91 -8.27 -20.33
C ASN A 51 -12.94 -6.76 -20.60
N ALA A 52 -14.12 -6.15 -20.78
CA ALA A 52 -14.32 -4.72 -20.98
C ALA A 52 -13.77 -3.83 -19.84
N ALA A 53 -13.88 -4.23 -18.57
CA ALA A 53 -13.38 -3.43 -17.45
C ALA A 53 -11.83 -3.45 -17.37
N VAL A 54 -11.21 -4.53 -17.85
CA VAL A 54 -9.75 -4.67 -17.92
C VAL A 54 -9.20 -3.89 -19.11
N GLU A 55 -9.90 -3.88 -20.26
CA GLU A 55 -9.53 -3.11 -21.45
C GLU A 55 -9.68 -1.59 -21.23
N ASP A 56 -10.72 -1.13 -20.53
CA ASP A 56 -10.94 0.31 -20.26
C ASP A 56 -9.83 0.91 -19.38
N SER A 57 -9.26 0.12 -18.46
CA SER A 57 -8.13 0.53 -17.60
C SER A 57 -6.80 0.79 -18.35
N LEU A 58 -6.72 0.37 -19.62
CA LEU A 58 -5.56 0.58 -20.51
C LEU A 58 -5.73 1.80 -21.42
N ALA A 59 -6.97 2.27 -21.60
CA ALA A 59 -7.26 3.41 -22.44
C ALA A 59 -6.64 4.69 -21.86
N LYS A 60 -6.42 5.69 -22.73
CA LYS A 60 -5.95 7.00 -22.26
C LYS A 60 -7.08 7.67 -21.47
N PRO A 61 -6.87 8.08 -20.20
CA PRO A 61 -7.88 8.77 -19.43
C PRO A 61 -8.30 10.12 -20.05
N PRO A 62 -9.49 10.64 -19.71
CA PRO A 62 -9.93 11.96 -20.11
C PRO A 62 -8.97 13.05 -19.62
N THR A 63 -8.74 14.03 -20.47
CA THR A 63 -7.97 15.23 -20.18
C THR A 63 -8.75 16.23 -19.31
N LEU A 64 -8.04 17.15 -18.66
CA LEU A 64 -8.66 18.24 -17.89
C LEU A 64 -9.73 19.00 -18.70
N LYS A 65 -9.48 19.26 -19.99
CA LYS A 65 -10.42 19.97 -20.86
C LYS A 65 -11.71 19.17 -21.09
N GLU A 66 -11.63 17.85 -21.17
CA GLU A 66 -12.79 16.97 -21.32
C GLU A 66 -13.60 16.92 -20.02
N LEU A 67 -12.93 16.83 -18.86
CA LEU A 67 -13.60 16.88 -17.55
C LEU A 67 -14.26 18.23 -17.27
N GLN A 68 -13.73 19.33 -17.82
CA GLN A 68 -14.34 20.65 -17.72
C GLN A 68 -15.59 20.82 -18.61
N ARG A 69 -15.81 19.93 -19.59
CA ARG A 69 -16.91 19.98 -20.56
C ARG A 69 -18.08 19.06 -20.16
N VAL A 70 -18.45 19.07 -18.87
CA VAL A 70 -19.65 18.36 -18.42
C VAL A 70 -20.92 18.99 -18.99
N PRO A 71 -21.97 18.17 -19.27
CA PRO A 71 -23.27 18.69 -19.67
C PRO A 71 -23.86 19.61 -18.59
N SER A 72 -24.79 20.47 -18.98
CA SER A 72 -25.60 21.19 -18.00
C SER A 72 -26.50 20.22 -17.25
N ALA A 73 -26.77 20.48 -15.97
CA ALA A 73 -27.74 19.68 -15.23
C ALA A 73 -29.11 19.70 -15.92
N PRO A 74 -29.84 18.57 -15.94
CA PRO A 74 -31.20 18.53 -16.45
C PRO A 74 -32.11 19.47 -15.64
N PRO A 75 -33.18 20.02 -16.27
CA PRO A 75 -34.13 20.87 -15.58
C PRO A 75 -34.78 20.11 -14.42
N LEU A 76 -34.96 20.79 -13.28
CA LEU A 76 -35.58 20.21 -12.09
C LEU A 76 -37.05 19.89 -12.36
N GLY A 77 -37.49 18.71 -11.90
CA GLY A 77 -38.91 18.38 -11.81
C GLY A 77 -39.66 19.31 -10.84
N LYS A 78 -40.96 19.46 -11.04
CA LYS A 78 -41.82 20.42 -10.31
C LYS A 78 -41.81 20.23 -8.78
N ASP A 79 -41.42 19.05 -8.29
CA ASP A 79 -41.41 18.68 -6.86
C ASP A 79 -39.99 18.60 -6.26
N ALA A 80 -38.98 19.14 -6.94
CA ALA A 80 -37.60 19.00 -6.47
C ALA A 80 -37.32 19.88 -5.24
N ASN A 81 -36.93 19.24 -4.13
CA ASN A 81 -36.42 19.93 -2.95
C ASN A 81 -35.06 20.56 -3.29
N VAL A 82 -35.05 21.86 -3.60
CA VAL A 82 -33.82 22.59 -3.93
C VAL A 82 -33.12 22.98 -2.63
N PRO A 83 -31.91 22.47 -2.35
CA PRO A 83 -31.17 22.91 -1.18
C PRO A 83 -30.89 24.43 -1.26
N PRO A 84 -30.76 25.12 -0.13
CA PRO A 84 -30.33 26.52 -0.08
C PRO A 84 -29.13 26.79 -0.99
N LEU A 85 -29.08 27.99 -1.60
CA LEU A 85 -28.06 28.36 -2.59
C LEU A 85 -26.62 28.10 -2.11
N ASP A 86 -26.33 28.41 -0.84
CA ASP A 86 -25.01 28.21 -0.25
C ASP A 86 -24.62 26.73 -0.19
N ILE A 87 -25.57 25.87 0.23
CA ILE A 87 -25.36 24.41 0.31
C ILE A 87 -25.14 23.82 -1.09
N ARG A 88 -25.86 24.32 -2.10
CA ARG A 88 -25.64 23.89 -3.49
C ARG A 88 -24.28 24.33 -4.00
N ALA A 89 -23.89 25.57 -3.75
CA ALA A 89 -22.61 26.10 -4.22
C ALA A 89 -21.44 25.31 -3.63
N ASP A 90 -21.51 24.93 -2.36
CA ASP A 90 -20.47 24.12 -1.72
C ASP A 90 -20.50 22.67 -2.20
N ALA A 91 -21.67 22.06 -2.34
CA ALA A 91 -21.79 20.72 -2.93
C ALA A 91 -21.25 20.65 -4.37
N LEU A 92 -21.48 21.69 -5.17
CA LEU A 92 -20.92 21.82 -6.53
C LEU A 92 -19.39 21.88 -6.51
N LYS A 93 -18.80 22.67 -5.59
CA LYS A 93 -17.35 22.79 -5.43
C LYS A 93 -16.73 21.45 -5.03
N GLU A 94 -17.29 20.78 -4.03
CA GLU A 94 -16.79 19.48 -3.56
C GLU A 94 -16.88 18.41 -4.66
N ALA A 95 -17.99 18.38 -5.40
CA ALA A 95 -18.14 17.49 -6.55
C ALA A 95 -17.11 17.79 -7.64
N ALA A 96 -16.88 19.07 -7.94
CA ALA A 96 -15.90 19.52 -8.93
C ALA A 96 -14.46 19.15 -8.52
N ILE A 97 -14.09 19.37 -7.26
CA ILE A 97 -12.79 18.97 -6.70
C ILE A 97 -12.62 17.46 -6.81
N SER A 98 -13.58 16.69 -6.30
CA SER A 98 -13.51 15.22 -6.26
C SER A 98 -13.41 14.64 -7.68
N TYR A 99 -14.19 15.14 -8.62
CA TYR A 99 -14.16 14.72 -10.02
C TYR A 99 -12.84 15.09 -10.70
N GLY A 100 -12.35 16.31 -10.49
CA GLY A 100 -11.05 16.75 -10.97
C GLY A 100 -9.90 15.91 -10.42
N ALA A 101 -9.93 15.59 -9.12
CA ALA A 101 -8.91 14.79 -8.44
C ALA A 101 -8.82 13.37 -9.00
N ARG A 102 -9.96 12.68 -9.19
CA ARG A 102 -9.97 11.37 -9.85
C ARG A 102 -9.38 11.44 -11.26
N GLY A 103 -9.71 12.49 -12.01
CA GLY A 103 -9.18 12.76 -13.33
C GLY A 103 -7.66 12.96 -13.38
N GLY A 104 -7.15 13.85 -12.52
CA GLY A 104 -5.72 14.16 -12.44
C GLY A 104 -4.90 12.96 -12.00
N LEU A 105 -5.39 12.22 -11.00
CA LEU A 105 -4.80 10.99 -10.49
C LEU A 105 -4.68 9.93 -11.59
N ALA A 106 -5.78 9.69 -12.31
CA ALA A 106 -5.84 8.74 -13.42
C ALA A 106 -4.85 9.09 -14.54
N MET A 107 -4.86 10.35 -14.99
CA MET A 107 -3.96 10.81 -16.04
C MET A 107 -2.50 10.68 -15.64
N ARG A 108 -2.13 11.14 -14.44
CA ARG A 108 -0.74 11.07 -13.99
C ARG A 108 -0.28 9.62 -13.82
N THR A 109 -1.14 8.75 -13.29
CA THR A 109 -0.86 7.31 -13.18
C THR A 109 -0.62 6.67 -14.55
N TRP A 110 -1.44 7.03 -15.55
CA TRP A 110 -1.26 6.55 -16.93
C TRP A 110 0.05 7.05 -17.55
N GLU A 111 0.42 8.31 -17.34
CA GLU A 111 1.69 8.87 -17.80
C GLU A 111 2.89 8.13 -17.20
N ILE A 112 2.89 7.94 -15.87
CA ILE A 112 3.91 7.18 -15.14
C ILE A 112 4.03 5.77 -15.71
N ARG A 113 2.90 5.08 -15.94
CA ARG A 113 2.91 3.74 -16.53
C ARG A 113 3.55 3.72 -17.92
N ARG A 114 3.31 4.73 -18.75
CA ARG A 114 3.98 4.85 -20.06
C ARG A 114 5.47 5.07 -19.91
N GLU A 115 5.89 5.92 -18.97
CA GLU A 115 7.31 6.11 -18.66
C GLU A 115 7.97 4.80 -18.19
N LEU A 116 7.33 4.05 -17.29
CA LEU A 116 7.79 2.73 -16.83
C LEU A 116 7.90 1.74 -17.99
N ALA A 117 6.92 1.71 -18.89
CA ALA A 117 6.93 0.83 -20.05
C ALA A 117 8.15 1.07 -20.96
N THR A 118 8.55 2.33 -21.15
CA THR A 118 9.78 2.65 -21.92
C THR A 118 11.06 2.13 -21.26
N ARG A 119 11.04 1.95 -19.93
CA ARG A 119 12.20 1.50 -19.12
C ARG A 119 12.06 0.06 -18.63
N ALA A 120 11.04 -0.67 -19.09
CA ALA A 120 10.68 -1.98 -18.55
C ALA A 120 11.86 -2.97 -18.55
N ARG A 121 12.60 -3.09 -19.67
CA ARG A 121 13.77 -3.97 -19.77
C ARG A 121 14.92 -3.58 -18.84
N TYR A 122 15.05 -2.30 -18.51
CA TYR A 122 16.04 -1.84 -17.54
C TYR A 122 15.61 -2.23 -16.12
N LEU A 123 14.35 -1.98 -15.77
CA LEU A 123 13.78 -2.35 -14.48
C LEU A 123 13.79 -3.88 -14.25
N ASP A 124 13.54 -4.66 -15.30
CA ASP A 124 13.63 -6.14 -15.26
C ASP A 124 15.04 -6.64 -14.92
N ARG A 125 16.08 -5.89 -15.31
CA ARG A 125 17.48 -6.23 -15.01
C ARG A 125 17.92 -5.74 -13.63
N VAL A 126 17.48 -4.55 -13.23
CA VAL A 126 17.85 -3.95 -11.94
C VAL A 126 17.16 -4.67 -10.78
N TYR A 127 15.87 -4.98 -10.93
CA TYR A 127 15.05 -5.62 -9.91
C TYR A 127 14.83 -7.10 -10.22
N ASP A 128 15.91 -7.87 -10.35
CA ASP A 128 15.84 -9.30 -10.63
C ASP A 128 15.61 -10.12 -9.35
N PHE A 129 14.35 -10.17 -8.89
CA PHE A 129 13.96 -10.97 -7.71
C PHE A 129 14.23 -12.47 -7.88
N ARG A 130 14.28 -12.97 -9.13
CA ARG A 130 14.52 -14.40 -9.42
C ARG A 130 15.85 -14.87 -8.87
N ALA A 131 16.89 -14.05 -9.00
CA ALA A 131 18.23 -14.36 -8.52
C ALA A 131 18.31 -14.50 -6.97
N LEU A 132 17.32 -13.97 -6.25
CA LEU A 132 17.27 -13.98 -4.78
C LEU A 132 16.49 -15.17 -4.22
N LEU A 133 15.71 -15.87 -5.05
CA LEU A 133 14.91 -17.01 -4.62
C LEU A 133 15.78 -18.19 -4.21
N ILE A 134 15.28 -18.96 -3.25
CA ILE A 134 15.92 -20.17 -2.74
C ILE A 134 15.17 -21.37 -3.34
N PRO A 135 15.85 -22.30 -4.03
CA PRO A 135 15.21 -23.50 -4.54
C PRO A 135 14.61 -24.33 -3.39
N ALA A 136 13.36 -24.74 -3.54
CA ALA A 136 12.72 -25.68 -2.63
C ALA A 136 12.45 -27.01 -3.37
N PRO A 137 12.20 -28.10 -2.62
CA PRO A 137 11.82 -29.37 -3.23
C PRO A 137 10.57 -29.23 -4.11
N SER A 138 10.38 -30.17 -5.05
CA SER A 138 9.23 -30.21 -5.98
C SER A 138 9.06 -29.01 -6.90
N GLY A 139 10.13 -28.26 -7.18
CA GLY A 139 10.10 -27.14 -8.13
C GLY A 139 9.46 -25.87 -7.57
N PHE A 140 9.11 -25.86 -6.28
CA PHE A 140 8.72 -24.65 -5.58
C PHE A 140 9.93 -23.74 -5.34
N LEU A 141 9.65 -22.46 -5.11
CA LEU A 141 10.65 -21.47 -4.77
C LEU A 141 10.30 -20.87 -3.41
N ILE A 142 11.32 -20.61 -2.60
CA ILE A 142 11.16 -19.85 -1.37
C ILE A 142 11.64 -18.44 -1.62
N GLU A 143 10.73 -17.49 -1.44
CA GLU A 143 11.08 -16.09 -1.38
C GLU A 143 11.78 -15.81 -0.04
N PRO A 144 12.97 -15.18 -0.06
CA PRO A 144 13.70 -14.88 1.15
C PRO A 144 12.95 -13.85 2.02
N PRO A 145 13.21 -13.82 3.33
CA PRO A 145 12.67 -12.79 4.20
C PRO A 145 13.24 -11.42 3.83
N VAL A 146 12.51 -10.38 4.21
CA VAL A 146 12.94 -8.99 4.04
C VAL A 146 13.52 -8.51 5.36
N ILE A 147 14.81 -8.17 5.36
CA ILE A 147 15.50 -7.64 6.53
C ILE A 147 15.71 -6.13 6.39
N SER A 148 15.15 -5.35 7.31
CA SER A 148 15.46 -3.93 7.45
C SER A 148 16.73 -3.71 8.27
N GLU A 149 17.36 -2.55 8.08
CA GLU A 149 18.55 -2.13 8.82
C GLU A 149 18.36 -0.68 9.25
N ALA A 150 18.62 -0.41 10.53
CA ALA A 150 18.79 0.94 11.05
C ALA A 150 20.25 1.12 11.48
N MET A 151 20.86 2.24 11.06
CA MET A 151 22.23 2.60 11.45
C MET A 151 22.19 3.67 12.54
N ASN A 152 23.18 3.67 13.43
CA ASN A 152 23.31 4.64 14.53
C ASN A 152 22.02 4.76 15.37
N ALA A 153 21.42 3.62 15.68
CA ALA A 153 20.17 3.60 16.39
C ALA A 153 20.40 3.79 17.88
N THR A 154 19.88 4.89 18.42
CA THR A 154 19.81 5.14 19.86
C THR A 154 18.50 4.58 20.38
N ILE A 155 18.57 3.57 21.23
CA ILE A 155 17.42 3.02 21.95
C ILE A 155 17.43 3.66 23.34
N ILE A 156 16.38 4.41 23.68
CA ILE A 156 16.18 4.95 25.02
C ILE A 156 15.04 4.16 25.66
N THR A 157 15.35 3.41 26.72
CA THR A 157 14.41 2.53 27.42
C THR A 157 14.05 3.13 28.79
N SER A 158 12.91 2.70 29.35
CA SER A 158 12.52 2.92 30.75
C SER A 158 12.61 4.36 31.24
N GLY A 159 11.72 5.23 30.74
CA GLY A 159 11.57 6.59 31.27
C GLY A 159 12.80 7.51 31.10
N GLY A 160 13.72 7.17 30.19
CA GLY A 160 14.95 7.94 29.96
C GLY A 160 16.09 7.60 30.92
N GLN A 161 15.98 6.51 31.69
CA GLN A 161 17.01 6.08 32.64
C GLN A 161 18.06 5.17 32.00
N GLU A 162 17.74 4.54 30.86
CA GLU A 162 18.64 3.65 30.14
C GLU A 162 18.72 4.08 28.67
N ALA A 163 19.94 4.21 28.15
CA ALA A 163 20.19 4.47 26.74
C ALA A 163 21.24 3.48 26.23
N ALA A 164 20.94 2.80 25.12
CA ALA A 164 21.85 1.95 24.39
C ALA A 164 22.06 2.53 22.99
N VAL A 165 23.32 2.57 22.55
CA VAL A 165 23.67 2.93 21.18
C VAL A 165 24.08 1.65 20.47
N SER A 166 23.46 1.38 19.32
CA SER A 166 23.90 0.33 18.41
C SER A 166 24.32 0.93 17.08
N ASP A 167 25.47 0.50 16.58
CA ASP A 167 25.93 0.87 15.23
C ASP A 167 24.92 0.41 14.17
N ARG A 168 24.32 -0.77 14.37
CA ARG A 168 23.38 -1.40 13.43
C ARG A 168 22.29 -2.18 14.17
N ILE A 169 21.06 -2.09 13.70
CA ILE A 169 19.94 -2.95 14.13
C ILE A 169 19.33 -3.59 12.89
N TYR A 170 19.22 -4.92 12.90
CA TYR A 170 18.54 -5.67 11.86
C TYR A 170 17.18 -6.15 12.38
N ASN A 171 16.14 -6.04 11.55
CA ASN A 171 14.82 -6.59 11.86
C ASN A 171 14.27 -7.36 10.66
N ILE A 172 13.70 -8.54 10.89
CA ILE A 172 12.94 -9.26 9.87
C ILE A 172 11.54 -8.63 9.82
N ILE A 173 11.23 -7.88 8.75
CA ILE A 173 9.94 -7.19 8.59
C ILE A 173 8.92 -8.02 7.78
N ALA A 174 9.39 -8.99 7.01
CA ALA A 174 8.57 -9.98 6.34
C ALA A 174 9.31 -11.32 6.30
N ASN A 175 8.60 -12.41 6.58
CA ASN A 175 9.21 -13.74 6.67
C ASN A 175 9.26 -14.45 5.30
N ALA A 176 10.02 -15.54 5.23
CA ALA A 176 10.13 -16.38 4.05
C ALA A 176 8.76 -16.99 3.69
N ARG A 177 8.48 -17.11 2.39
CA ARG A 177 7.23 -17.67 1.88
C ARG A 177 7.46 -18.53 0.65
N ILE A 178 6.66 -19.58 0.50
CA ILE A 178 6.67 -20.42 -0.71
C ILE A 178 5.92 -19.68 -1.81
N VAL A 179 6.53 -19.60 -2.99
CA VAL A 179 5.97 -18.95 -4.18
C VAL A 179 6.17 -19.86 -5.40
N SER A 180 5.22 -19.80 -6.33
CA SER A 180 5.34 -20.44 -7.65
C SER A 180 6.04 -19.55 -8.68
N THR A 181 5.99 -18.22 -8.48
CA THR A 181 6.60 -17.23 -9.37
C THR A 181 7.30 -16.13 -8.56
N PRO A 182 8.42 -15.58 -9.07
CA PRO A 182 9.08 -14.43 -8.46
C PRO A 182 8.17 -13.20 -8.41
N ARG A 183 8.40 -12.31 -7.43
CA ARG A 183 7.90 -10.93 -7.54
C ARG A 183 8.52 -10.23 -8.73
N THR A 184 7.85 -9.18 -9.20
CA THR A 184 8.37 -8.29 -10.23
C THR A 184 8.14 -6.85 -9.80
N TRP A 185 8.94 -5.91 -10.31
CA TRP A 185 8.73 -4.49 -10.07
C TRP A 185 7.34 -4.01 -10.55
N ARG A 186 6.73 -4.72 -11.51
CA ARG A 186 5.38 -4.42 -12.01
C ARG A 186 4.33 -4.56 -10.91
N GLY A 187 4.45 -5.59 -10.06
CA GLY A 187 3.56 -5.77 -8.92
C GLY A 187 3.63 -4.64 -7.87
N TYR A 188 4.65 -3.78 -7.94
CA TYR A 188 4.77 -2.60 -7.09
C TYR A 188 4.36 -1.31 -7.82
N LEU A 189 4.86 -1.12 -9.04
CA LEU A 189 4.78 0.18 -9.73
C LEU A 189 3.70 0.25 -10.80
N GLU A 190 3.28 -0.89 -11.37
CA GLU A 190 2.21 -0.89 -12.37
C GLU A 190 0.86 -0.87 -11.66
N ARG A 191 0.31 0.34 -11.53
CA ARG A 191 -1.06 0.54 -11.06
C ARG A 191 -2.02 0.64 -12.23
N GLN A 192 -3.23 0.19 -11.95
CA GLN A 192 -4.42 0.47 -12.75
C GLN A 192 -5.24 1.53 -12.02
N TRP A 193 -5.92 2.36 -12.79
CA TRP A 193 -6.92 3.28 -12.29
C TRP A 193 -8.27 2.85 -12.89
N GLY A 194 -9.33 2.87 -12.08
CA GLY A 194 -10.68 2.53 -12.52
C GLY A 194 -11.32 3.65 -13.32
N ALA A 195 -12.42 3.36 -14.02
CA ALA A 195 -13.17 4.35 -14.78
C ALA A 195 -13.52 5.58 -13.93
N ILE A 196 -13.45 6.77 -14.54
CA ILE A 196 -13.81 8.02 -13.87
C ILE A 196 -15.29 8.26 -14.09
N ASP A 197 -16.10 7.90 -13.09
CA ASP A 197 -17.54 8.13 -13.15
C ASP A 197 -17.87 9.62 -13.09
N SER A 198 -18.82 9.99 -13.95
CA SER A 198 -19.40 11.33 -13.95
C SER A 198 -20.09 11.62 -12.62
N PRO A 199 -20.04 12.88 -12.13
CA PRO A 199 -20.79 13.28 -10.94
C PRO A 199 -22.30 13.08 -11.18
N PRO A 200 -23.10 12.86 -10.13
CA PRO A 200 -24.55 12.84 -10.23
C PRO A 200 -25.10 14.09 -10.91
N ASP A 201 -26.13 13.94 -11.75
CA ASP A 201 -26.73 15.01 -12.53
C ASP A 201 -27.13 16.25 -11.70
N VAL A 202 -27.55 16.05 -10.45
CA VAL A 202 -27.93 17.13 -9.53
C VAL A 202 -26.75 18.05 -9.17
N LEU A 203 -25.52 17.54 -9.24
CA LEU A 203 -24.27 18.25 -8.95
C LEU A 203 -23.60 18.80 -10.21
N LEU A 204 -24.26 18.72 -11.37
CA LEU A 204 -23.78 19.37 -12.58
C LEU A 204 -24.10 20.87 -12.55
N PRO A 205 -23.29 21.70 -13.23
CA PRO A 205 -23.53 23.14 -13.33
C PRO A 205 -24.78 23.42 -14.17
N ARG A 206 -25.61 24.37 -13.73
CA ARG A 206 -26.86 24.78 -14.40
C ARG A 206 -26.69 26.02 -15.24
N ASP A 207 -25.95 27.00 -14.73
CA ASP A 207 -25.79 28.30 -15.35
C ASP A 207 -24.31 28.62 -15.67
N VAL A 208 -24.08 29.79 -16.25
CA VAL A 208 -22.75 30.26 -16.65
C VAL A 208 -21.85 30.52 -15.43
N ALA A 209 -22.40 30.95 -14.30
CA ALA A 209 -21.65 31.22 -13.07
C ALA A 209 -21.19 29.92 -12.41
N GLU A 210 -22.10 28.95 -12.23
CA GLU A 210 -21.81 27.60 -11.75
C GLU A 210 -20.80 26.90 -12.66
N ARG A 211 -20.92 27.08 -13.99
CA ARG A 211 -19.96 26.51 -14.94
C ARG A 211 -18.56 27.12 -14.81
N LYS A 212 -18.46 28.41 -14.50
CA LYS A 212 -17.16 29.06 -14.22
C LYS A 212 -16.53 28.45 -12.97
N THR A 213 -17.31 28.35 -11.89
CA THR A 213 -16.89 27.72 -10.63
C THR A 213 -16.48 26.26 -10.85
N TRP A 214 -17.29 25.48 -11.58
CA TRP A 214 -16.98 24.10 -11.93
C TRP A 214 -15.59 23.95 -12.56
N LYS A 215 -15.30 24.74 -13.60
CA LYS A 215 -14.02 24.68 -14.31
C LYS A 215 -12.83 24.99 -13.41
N GLU A 216 -12.98 25.97 -12.52
CA GLU A 216 -11.94 26.37 -11.57
C GLU A 216 -11.66 25.25 -10.55
N TYR A 217 -12.71 24.72 -9.93
CA TYR A 217 -12.57 23.70 -8.88
C TYR A 217 -12.18 22.33 -9.43
N VAL A 218 -12.59 21.98 -10.65
CA VAL A 218 -12.05 20.80 -11.37
C VAL A 218 -10.56 20.95 -11.61
N ALA A 219 -10.08 22.13 -12.01
CA ALA A 219 -8.65 22.36 -12.22
C ALA A 219 -7.85 22.26 -10.91
N ARG A 220 -8.41 22.74 -9.78
CA ARG A 220 -7.82 22.58 -8.45
C ARG A 220 -7.76 21.10 -8.04
N GLY A 221 -8.89 20.39 -8.16
CA GLY A 221 -8.95 18.95 -7.90
C GLY A 221 -7.94 18.20 -8.75
N TRP A 222 -7.84 18.51 -10.04
CA TRP A 222 -6.88 17.90 -10.96
C TRP A 222 -5.43 18.03 -10.47
N ALA A 223 -5.01 19.24 -10.10
CA ALA A 223 -3.65 19.46 -9.60
C ALA A 223 -3.36 18.62 -8.34
N GLU A 224 -4.36 18.51 -7.45
CA GLU A 224 -4.27 17.70 -6.25
C GLU A 224 -4.20 16.19 -6.57
N GLY A 225 -5.01 15.72 -7.51
CA GLY A 225 -4.96 14.33 -7.99
C GLY A 225 -3.61 13.97 -8.62
N VAL A 226 -3.00 14.89 -9.38
CA VAL A 226 -1.65 14.73 -9.93
C VAL A 226 -0.63 14.60 -8.80
N ARG A 227 -0.66 15.49 -7.80
CA ARG A 227 0.23 15.43 -6.63
C ARG A 227 0.09 14.10 -5.89
N GLN A 228 -1.16 13.68 -5.64
CA GLN A 228 -1.46 12.42 -4.98
C GLN A 228 -0.89 11.21 -5.76
N ALA A 229 -0.99 11.22 -7.10
CA ALA A 229 -0.42 10.16 -7.94
C ALA A 229 1.10 10.04 -7.77
N GLU A 230 1.80 11.17 -7.67
CA GLU A 230 3.24 11.21 -7.51
C GLU A 230 3.67 10.72 -6.12
N GLU A 231 2.93 11.08 -5.07
CA GLU A 231 3.16 10.59 -3.71
C GLU A 231 2.98 9.08 -3.62
N ILE A 232 1.88 8.55 -4.17
CA ILE A 232 1.63 7.10 -4.25
C ILE A 232 2.79 6.40 -4.98
N PHE A 233 3.22 6.94 -6.12
CA PHE A 233 4.32 6.35 -6.87
C PHE A 233 5.64 6.37 -6.10
N ALA A 234 5.94 7.47 -5.39
CA ALA A 234 7.14 7.58 -4.56
C ALA A 234 7.12 6.54 -3.43
N ASP A 235 5.97 6.37 -2.76
CA ASP A 235 5.81 5.37 -1.70
C ASP A 235 5.95 3.94 -2.23
N ASP A 236 5.37 3.62 -3.38
CA ASP A 236 5.51 2.31 -4.02
C ASP A 236 6.96 2.03 -4.44
N LEU A 237 7.66 3.04 -4.96
CA LEU A 237 9.08 2.94 -5.30
C LEU A 237 9.93 2.70 -4.05
N ASN A 238 9.65 3.41 -2.96
CA ASN A 238 10.32 3.22 -1.68
C ASN A 238 10.10 1.80 -1.16
N ARG A 239 8.87 1.28 -1.24
CA ARG A 239 8.54 -0.09 -0.86
C ARG A 239 9.27 -1.12 -1.72
N LEU A 240 9.29 -0.93 -3.04
CA LEU A 240 10.05 -1.78 -3.97
C LEU A 240 11.54 -1.83 -3.59
N GLN A 241 12.15 -0.66 -3.35
CA GLN A 241 13.55 -0.56 -2.98
C GLN A 241 13.84 -1.21 -1.62
N ALA A 242 12.98 -0.98 -0.63
CA ALA A 242 13.12 -1.56 0.71
C ALA A 242 13.04 -3.08 0.67
N ASP A 243 12.04 -3.64 -0.01
CA ASP A 243 11.86 -5.09 -0.14
C ASP A 243 13.04 -5.73 -0.87
N PHE A 244 13.42 -5.19 -2.04
CA PHE A 244 14.52 -5.73 -2.84
C PHE A 244 15.86 -5.69 -2.09
N ARG A 245 16.20 -4.54 -1.48
CA ARG A 245 17.42 -4.41 -0.67
C ARG A 245 17.37 -5.30 0.57
N GLY A 246 16.21 -5.45 1.20
CA GLY A 246 16.06 -6.31 2.37
C GLY A 246 16.27 -7.79 2.04
N MET A 247 15.83 -8.24 0.87
CA MET A 247 16.11 -9.60 0.38
C MET A 247 17.60 -9.80 0.04
N ILE A 248 18.26 -8.82 -0.58
CA ILE A 248 19.72 -8.86 -0.81
C ILE A 248 20.48 -8.91 0.53
N ARG A 249 20.04 -8.11 1.50
CA ARG A 249 20.62 -8.09 2.85
C ARG A 249 20.48 -9.45 3.51
N TYR A 250 19.33 -10.11 3.39
CA TYR A 250 19.17 -11.47 3.87
C TYR A 250 20.21 -12.43 3.27
N ARG A 251 20.41 -12.41 1.95
CA ARG A 251 21.43 -13.27 1.30
C ARG A 251 22.84 -12.99 1.81
N THR A 252 23.15 -11.72 2.05
CA THR A 252 24.44 -11.29 2.61
C THR A 252 24.63 -11.79 4.05
N LEU A 253 23.64 -11.58 4.91
CA LEU A 253 23.66 -12.02 6.30
C LEU A 253 23.68 -13.55 6.42
N LEU A 254 23.01 -14.26 5.51
CA LEU A 254 23.01 -15.72 5.45
C LEU A 254 24.41 -16.25 5.14
N ALA A 255 25.09 -15.64 4.17
CA ALA A 255 26.48 -15.98 3.84
C ALA A 255 27.45 -15.68 4.99
N GLN A 256 27.13 -14.68 5.83
CA GLN A 256 27.89 -14.33 7.02
C GLN A 256 27.55 -15.17 8.25
N GLY A 257 26.55 -16.06 8.18
CA GLY A 257 26.09 -16.84 9.34
C GLY A 257 25.32 -16.02 10.39
N MET A 258 24.82 -14.84 10.03
CA MET A 258 24.09 -13.93 10.93
C MET A 258 22.57 -14.16 10.93
N VAL A 259 22.07 -14.98 9.99
CA VAL A 259 20.65 -15.37 9.91
C VAL A 259 20.57 -16.82 9.46
N SER A 260 19.59 -17.57 9.96
CA SER A 260 19.35 -18.95 9.56
C SER A 260 18.69 -19.06 8.18
N ALA A 261 18.95 -20.17 7.48
CA ALA A 261 18.24 -20.54 6.27
C ALA A 261 16.79 -20.97 6.59
N PRO A 262 15.81 -20.70 5.72
CA PRO A 262 14.49 -21.32 5.86
C PRO A 262 14.62 -22.84 5.65
N TYR A 263 13.91 -23.60 6.46
CA TYR A 263 13.79 -25.05 6.27
C TYR A 263 12.38 -25.37 5.76
N ALA A 264 12.32 -26.06 4.62
CA ALA A 264 11.06 -26.53 4.05
C ALA A 264 11.05 -28.06 3.99
N LEU A 265 9.97 -28.64 4.48
CA LEU A 265 9.70 -30.07 4.44
C LEU A 265 8.80 -30.37 3.24
N GLN A 266 9.19 -31.35 2.44
CA GLN A 266 8.32 -31.95 1.43
C GLN A 266 7.68 -33.22 1.99
N GLU A 267 6.38 -33.34 1.82
CA GLU A 267 5.60 -34.54 2.09
C GLU A 267 5.07 -35.08 0.77
N ASP A 268 5.44 -36.31 0.42
CA ASP A 268 4.88 -37.01 -0.74
C ASP A 268 3.62 -37.77 -0.29
N ARG A 269 2.47 -37.42 -0.86
CA ARG A 269 1.16 -37.97 -0.52
C ARG A 269 0.69 -38.99 -1.55
N GLY A 270 1.48 -39.26 -2.61
CA GLY A 270 1.16 -40.25 -3.62
C GLY A 270 -0.08 -39.88 -4.43
N VAL A 271 -1.17 -40.64 -4.26
CA VAL A 271 -2.46 -40.39 -4.92
C VAL A 271 -3.46 -39.95 -3.85
N THR A 272 -3.97 -38.73 -3.98
CA THR A 272 -4.98 -38.15 -3.09
C THR A 272 -6.22 -37.78 -3.88
N GLY A 273 -7.38 -37.66 -3.24
CA GLY A 273 -8.64 -37.30 -3.92
C GLY A 273 -9.87 -37.95 -3.32
N GLY A 274 -11.03 -37.65 -3.90
CA GLY A 274 -12.34 -38.18 -3.52
C GLY A 274 -13.47 -37.58 -4.35
N GLY A 275 -14.50 -38.39 -4.65
CA GLY A 275 -15.63 -37.98 -5.49
C GLY A 275 -15.20 -37.73 -6.94
N ASP A 276 -15.22 -36.46 -7.35
CA ASP A 276 -14.98 -36.02 -8.72
C ASP A 276 -13.53 -35.52 -8.97
N GLU A 277 -12.65 -35.54 -7.96
CA GLU A 277 -11.25 -35.10 -8.09
C GLU A 277 -10.25 -36.18 -7.64
N MET A 278 -9.23 -36.42 -8.46
CA MET A 278 -8.08 -37.26 -8.16
C MET A 278 -6.79 -36.52 -8.51
N ARG A 279 -5.87 -36.45 -7.55
CA ARG A 279 -4.53 -35.89 -7.69
C ARG A 279 -3.52 -37.03 -7.71
N VAL A 280 -2.72 -37.11 -8.78
CA VAL A 280 -1.69 -38.14 -8.95
C VAL A 280 -0.31 -37.51 -8.80
N GLY A 281 0.52 -38.07 -7.92
CA GLY A 281 1.83 -37.48 -7.59
C GLY A 281 1.71 -36.24 -6.71
N ASP A 282 0.75 -36.26 -5.77
CA ASP A 282 0.48 -35.14 -4.86
C ASP A 282 1.64 -34.94 -3.89
N ARG A 283 2.23 -33.74 -3.90
CA ARG A 283 3.36 -33.37 -3.04
C ARG A 283 3.03 -32.06 -2.35
N ALA A 284 3.15 -32.04 -1.05
CA ALA A 284 2.97 -30.84 -0.23
C ALA A 284 4.34 -30.32 0.23
N VAL A 285 4.51 -28.99 0.26
CA VAL A 285 5.69 -28.34 0.81
C VAL A 285 5.26 -27.35 1.88
N ALA A 286 5.89 -27.42 3.05
CA ALA A 286 5.64 -26.53 4.17
C ALA A 286 6.95 -25.98 4.74
N ILE A 287 6.98 -24.70 5.10
CA ILE A 287 8.10 -24.11 5.84
C ILE A 287 7.96 -24.53 7.31
N THR A 288 8.89 -25.35 7.80
CA THR A 288 8.91 -25.82 9.20
C THR A 288 9.93 -25.07 10.06
N GLY A 289 10.88 -24.36 9.43
CA GLY A 289 11.85 -23.50 10.11
C GLY A 289 11.85 -22.11 9.49
N VAL A 290 11.35 -21.12 10.22
CA VAL A 290 11.41 -19.72 9.80
C VAL A 290 12.80 -19.14 10.04
N PRO A 291 13.34 -18.33 9.12
CA PRO A 291 14.58 -17.58 9.33
C PRO A 291 14.56 -16.76 10.63
N GLN A 292 15.67 -16.80 11.35
CA GLN A 292 15.90 -16.07 12.60
C GLN A 292 17.28 -15.41 12.57
N LEU A 293 17.36 -14.20 13.11
CA LEU A 293 18.64 -13.52 13.33
C LEU A 293 19.40 -14.25 14.45
N ILE A 294 20.70 -14.48 14.24
CA ILE A 294 21.56 -15.20 15.18
C ILE A 294 22.40 -14.15 15.93
N PRO A 295 22.08 -13.82 17.19
CA PRO A 295 22.79 -12.78 17.94
C PRO A 295 24.21 -13.18 18.36
N GLU A 296 24.54 -14.48 18.39
CA GLU A 296 25.85 -14.95 18.83
C GLU A 296 26.95 -14.73 17.78
N ALA A 297 27.72 -13.65 17.96
CA ALA A 297 28.78 -13.24 17.04
C ALA A 297 29.88 -14.29 16.76
N ARG A 298 30.07 -15.27 17.64
CA ARG A 298 31.04 -16.37 17.45
C ARG A 298 30.73 -17.25 16.23
N ALA A 299 29.48 -17.26 15.76
CA ALA A 299 29.06 -18.00 14.58
C ALA A 299 29.23 -17.21 13.28
N TRP A 300 29.60 -15.93 13.36
CA TRP A 300 29.62 -15.03 12.21
C TRP A 300 30.96 -15.10 11.49
N THR A 301 30.91 -15.02 10.15
CA THR A 301 32.08 -14.80 9.31
C THR A 301 32.07 -13.33 8.86
N PRO A 302 32.97 -12.47 9.38
CA PRO A 302 33.03 -11.08 8.94
C PRO A 302 33.35 -11.01 7.45
N ALA A 303 32.69 -10.12 6.71
CA ALA A 303 33.16 -9.78 5.37
C ALA A 303 34.58 -9.20 5.50
N GLY A 304 35.54 -9.80 4.78
CA GLY A 304 36.91 -9.30 4.71
C GLY A 304 36.90 -7.81 4.34
N ARG A 305 37.65 -7.03 5.12
CA ARG A 305 37.72 -5.57 5.04
C ARG A 305 38.36 -5.11 3.73
#